data_AF-A0A2N1J9U2-F1
#
_entry.id   AF-A0A2N1J9U2-F1
#
_cell.length_a   1.000
_cell.length_b   1.000
_cell.length_c   1.000
_cell.angle_alpha   90.00
_cell.angle_beta   90.00
_cell.angle_gamma   90.00
#
_symmetry.space_group_name_H-M   'P 1'
#
loop_
_entity.id
_entity.type
_entity.pdbx_description
1 polymer ?
#
loop_
_entity_poly.entity_id
_entity_poly.type
_entity_poly.pdbx_seq_one_letter_code
_entity_poly.pdbx_strand_id
1 'polypeptide(L)'
;MGAAASKPGGAAATQGFEQLHKEELALDAAATSQKEVPSCLTLFDRWLSCYALGVQFRNVYRYGTIADCAPRREDFKFCLTMRELDPEMRRAAWLNRRAEEKAHQRQSVHSSENVWEMRRDPLLSKEYEDDAFPAP
;
A
#
# COMPACT_ATOMS: atom_id res chain seq x y z
N MET A 1 45.03 6.77 6.85
CA MET A 1 44.22 6.06 5.84
C MET A 1 42.80 5.96 6.38
N GLY A 2 41.99 6.98 6.15
CA GLY A 2 40.56 6.97 6.49
C GLY A 2 39.81 7.33 5.22
N ALA A 3 39.20 6.35 4.57
CA ALA A 3 38.34 6.59 3.43
C ALA A 3 37.05 7.24 3.96
N ALA A 4 36.88 8.53 3.68
CA ALA A 4 35.60 9.20 3.86
C ALA A 4 34.59 8.51 2.93
N ALA A 5 33.65 7.77 3.51
CA ALA A 5 32.50 7.27 2.80
C ALA A 5 31.68 8.47 2.32
N SER A 6 31.82 8.81 1.04
CA SER A 6 30.95 9.76 0.37
C SER A 6 29.52 9.22 0.43
N LYS A 7 28.65 9.88 1.20
CA LYS A 7 27.21 9.70 1.08
C LYS A 7 26.83 10.00 -0.38
N PRO A 8 26.20 9.08 -1.12
CA PRO A 8 25.57 9.45 -2.37
C PRO A 8 24.30 10.23 -2.03
N GLY A 9 24.47 11.52 -1.73
CA GLY A 9 23.37 12.46 -1.65
C GLY A 9 22.74 12.60 -3.04
N GLY A 10 21.43 12.34 -3.12
CA GLY A 10 20.60 12.74 -4.26
C GLY A 10 20.20 11.65 -5.25
N ALA A 11 20.77 10.43 -5.20
CA ALA A 11 20.47 9.38 -6.19
C ALA A 11 19.25 8.51 -5.85
N ALA A 12 18.69 8.59 -4.64
CA ALA A 12 17.53 7.79 -4.24
C ALA A 12 16.18 8.29 -4.82
N ALA A 13 16.15 9.49 -5.41
CA ALA A 13 14.91 10.16 -5.86
C ALA A 13 14.29 9.56 -7.13
N THR A 14 14.92 8.57 -7.75
CA THR A 14 14.33 7.77 -8.83
C THR A 14 14.53 6.29 -8.53
N GLN A 15 13.98 5.80 -7.42
CA GLN A 15 13.74 4.36 -7.34
C GLN A 15 12.85 3.98 -8.53
N GLY A 16 13.28 2.97 -9.29
CA GLY A 16 12.45 2.44 -10.36
C GLY A 16 11.11 1.99 -9.76
N PHE A 17 10.00 2.30 -10.40
CA PHE A 17 8.65 1.90 -9.96
C PHE A 17 8.60 0.40 -9.57
N GLU A 18 9.31 -0.45 -10.32
CA GLU A 18 9.44 -1.88 -10.05
C GLU A 18 10.11 -2.22 -8.71
N GLN A 19 11.10 -1.42 -8.27
CA GLN A 19 11.76 -1.64 -6.97
C GLN A 19 10.79 -1.30 -5.83
N LEU A 20 10.13 -0.15 -5.91
CA LEU A 20 9.12 0.27 -4.94
C LEU A 20 7.95 -0.71 -4.86
N HIS A 21 7.51 -1.22 -6.02
CA HIS A 21 6.47 -2.23 -6.10
C HIS A 21 6.86 -3.50 -5.36
N LYS A 22 8.08 -4.02 -5.57
CA LYS A 22 8.59 -5.21 -4.85
C LYS A 22 8.72 -4.98 -3.35
N GLU A 23 9.24 -3.82 -2.94
CA GLU A 23 9.32 -3.43 -1.53
C GLU A 23 7.93 -3.42 -0.88
N GLU A 24 6.95 -2.74 -1.49
CA GLU A 24 5.59 -2.65 -0.96
C GLU A 24 4.88 -3.99 -0.96
N LEU A 25 5.14 -4.82 -1.97
CA LEU A 25 4.55 -6.14 -2.06
C LEU A 25 5.05 -7.04 -0.93
N ALA A 26 6.35 -7.01 -0.61
CA ALA A 26 6.91 -7.74 0.52
C ALA A 26 6.35 -7.22 1.86
N LEU A 27 6.23 -5.90 2.02
CA LEU A 27 5.64 -5.27 3.21
C LEU A 27 4.16 -5.62 3.39
N ASP A 28 3.37 -5.58 2.31
CA ASP A 28 1.94 -5.91 2.35
C ASP A 28 1.68 -7.40 2.56
N ALA A 29 2.53 -8.26 1.99
CA ALA A 29 2.48 -9.70 2.18
C ALA A 29 2.70 -10.04 3.66
N ALA A 30 3.76 -9.49 4.26
CA ALA A 30 4.08 -9.63 5.67
C ALA A 30 2.97 -9.09 6.61
N ALA A 31 2.36 -7.96 6.24
CA ALA A 31 1.31 -7.33 7.04
C ALA A 31 -0.06 -8.04 6.92
N THR A 32 -0.30 -8.79 5.83
CA THR A 32 -1.60 -9.39 5.54
C THR A 32 -1.47 -10.91 5.59
N SER A 33 -1.99 -11.58 6.61
CA SER A 33 -2.05 -13.06 6.59
C SER A 33 -3.09 -13.59 5.59
N GLN A 34 -2.98 -14.85 5.13
CA GLN A 34 -3.89 -15.42 4.09
C GLN A 34 -5.37 -15.29 4.44
N LYS A 35 -5.71 -15.33 5.73
CA LYS A 35 -7.08 -15.24 6.23
C LYS A 35 -7.61 -13.81 6.33
N GLU A 36 -6.73 -12.80 6.16
CA GLU A 36 -7.05 -11.39 6.33
C GLU A 36 -7.37 -10.67 5.02
N VAL A 37 -7.30 -11.34 3.85
CA VAL A 37 -7.82 -10.73 2.61
C VAL A 37 -9.32 -10.46 2.80
N PRO A 38 -9.75 -9.19 2.82
CA PRO A 38 -11.11 -8.85 3.21
C PRO A 38 -12.12 -9.43 2.21
N SER A 39 -13.20 -10.01 2.75
CA SER A 39 -14.35 -10.43 1.94
C SER A 39 -14.96 -9.23 1.20
N CYS A 40 -15.56 -9.46 0.03
CA CYS A 40 -16.19 -8.36 -0.72
C CYS A 40 -17.32 -7.68 0.08
N LEU A 41 -17.96 -8.40 1.01
CA LEU A 41 -18.96 -7.80 1.92
C LEU A 41 -18.33 -6.82 2.90
N THR A 42 -17.14 -7.12 3.44
CA THR A 42 -16.47 -6.19 4.37
C THR A 42 -15.96 -4.95 3.64
N LEU A 43 -15.53 -5.09 2.38
CA LEU A 43 -15.19 -3.96 1.52
C LEU A 43 -16.42 -3.12 1.15
N PHE A 44 -17.57 -3.76 0.92
CA PHE A 44 -18.83 -3.08 0.69
C PHE A 44 -19.27 -2.25 1.91
N ASP A 45 -19.24 -2.83 3.11
CA ASP A 45 -19.56 -2.11 4.35
C ASP A 45 -18.60 -0.94 4.57
N ARG A 46 -17.31 -1.13 4.27
CA ARG A 46 -16.30 -0.07 4.33
C ARG A 46 -16.60 1.06 3.34
N TRP A 47 -17.10 0.75 2.15
CA TRP A 47 -17.53 1.74 1.17
C TRP A 47 -18.76 2.51 1.64
N LEU A 48 -19.82 1.82 2.09
CA LEU A 48 -21.03 2.46 2.62
C LEU A 48 -20.75 3.34 3.85
N SER A 49 -19.87 2.89 4.75
CA SER A 49 -19.48 3.65 5.93
C SER A 49 -18.85 5.00 5.60
N CYS A 50 -18.26 5.15 4.40
CA CYS A 50 -17.73 6.43 3.94
C CYS A 50 -18.85 7.45 3.69
N TYR A 51 -19.99 7.01 3.15
CA TYR A 51 -21.15 7.88 2.91
C TYR A 51 -22.00 8.14 4.15
N ALA A 52 -21.67 7.52 5.28
CA ALA A 52 -22.37 7.79 6.53
C ALA A 52 -22.30 9.27 6.89
N LEU A 53 -23.46 9.85 7.22
CA LEU A 53 -23.62 11.29 7.48
C LEU A 53 -22.63 11.82 8.53
N GLY A 54 -22.36 11.05 9.59
CA GLY A 54 -21.42 11.47 10.64
C GLY A 54 -19.98 11.61 10.16
N VAL A 55 -19.52 10.71 9.29
CA VAL A 55 -18.16 10.77 8.72
C VAL A 55 -18.03 11.95 7.76
N GLN A 56 -19.04 12.15 6.92
CA GLN A 56 -19.08 13.24 5.96
C GLN A 56 -19.16 14.60 6.65
N PHE A 57 -20.00 14.75 7.69
CA PHE A 57 -20.07 15.97 8.47
C PHE A 57 -18.72 16.33 9.10
N ARG A 58 -18.00 15.36 9.65
CA ARG A 58 -16.68 15.57 10.24
C ARG A 58 -15.63 16.03 9.21
N ASN A 59 -15.69 15.49 7.99
CA ASN A 59 -14.78 15.92 6.93
C ASN A 59 -15.10 17.31 6.42
N VAL A 60 -16.37 17.66 6.25
CA VAL A 60 -16.78 19.02 5.92
C VAL A 60 -16.35 19.99 7.03
N TYR A 61 -16.52 19.62 8.30
CA TYR A 61 -16.08 20.46 9.42
C TYR A 61 -14.56 20.69 9.46
N ARG A 62 -13.75 19.67 9.15
CA ARG A 62 -12.27 19.76 9.24
C ARG A 62 -11.60 20.32 7.99
N TYR A 63 -12.08 19.90 6.82
CA TYR A 63 -11.42 20.17 5.53
C TYR A 63 -12.26 21.03 4.60
N GLY A 64 -13.52 21.32 4.94
CA GLY A 64 -14.43 22.12 4.11
C GLY A 64 -14.99 21.38 2.89
N THR A 65 -14.65 20.09 2.72
CA THR A 65 -15.02 19.29 1.55
C THR A 65 -15.65 17.96 1.97
N ILE A 66 -16.47 17.40 1.07
CA ILE A 66 -17.02 16.05 1.21
C ILE A 66 -15.85 15.06 1.08
N ALA A 67 -15.88 13.98 1.86
CA ALA A 67 -14.88 12.94 1.78
C ALA A 67 -14.86 12.30 0.39
N ASP A 68 -13.67 12.11 -0.17
CA ASP A 68 -13.54 11.26 -1.34
C ASP A 68 -13.70 9.78 -0.96
N CYS A 69 -14.75 9.15 -1.48
CA CYS A 69 -15.07 7.74 -1.27
C CYS A 69 -14.70 6.85 -2.48
N ALA A 70 -14.11 7.42 -3.54
CA ALA A 70 -13.67 6.70 -4.72
C ALA A 70 -12.74 5.50 -4.43
N PRO A 71 -11.66 5.61 -3.61
CA PRO A 71 -10.73 4.49 -3.41
C PRO A 71 -11.42 3.28 -2.76
N ARG A 72 -12.32 3.51 -1.81
CA ARG A 72 -13.08 2.41 -1.16
C ARG A 72 -14.05 1.73 -2.12
N ARG A 73 -14.62 2.50 -3.06
CA ARG A 73 -15.49 1.96 -4.11
C ARG A 73 -14.69 1.10 -5.09
N GLU A 74 -13.49 1.54 -5.44
CA GLU A 74 -12.58 0.82 -6.34
C GLU A 74 -12.13 -0.51 -5.73
N ASP A 75 -11.82 -0.52 -4.43
CA ASP A 75 -11.55 -1.75 -3.68
C ASP A 75 -12.70 -2.76 -3.79
N PHE A 76 -13.92 -2.30 -3.58
CA PHE A 76 -15.11 -3.14 -3.71
C PHE A 76 -15.30 -3.66 -5.13
N LYS A 77 -15.19 -2.78 -6.13
CA LYS A 77 -15.31 -3.17 -7.55
C LYS A 77 -14.26 -4.22 -7.92
N PHE A 78 -13.02 -4.04 -7.47
CA PHE A 78 -11.93 -4.98 -7.74
C PHE A 78 -12.16 -6.34 -7.07
N CYS A 79 -12.70 -6.35 -5.85
CA CYS A 79 -13.09 -7.60 -5.20
C CYS A 79 -14.12 -8.39 -6.01
N LEU A 80 -15.14 -7.70 -6.56
CA LEU A 80 -16.14 -8.33 -7.41
C LEU A 80 -15.54 -8.95 -8.67
N THR A 81 -14.54 -8.31 -9.28
CA THR A 81 -13.86 -8.84 -10.48
C THR A 81 -13.03 -10.09 -10.21
N MET A 82 -12.58 -10.29 -8.97
CA MET A 82 -11.72 -11.42 -8.59
C MET A 82 -12.46 -12.54 -7.84
N ARG A 83 -13.79 -12.50 -7.79
CA ARG A 83 -14.60 -13.44 -7.00
C ARG A 83 -14.41 -14.90 -7.43
N GLU A 84 -14.17 -15.12 -8.72
CA GLU A 84 -14.06 -16.45 -9.33
C GLU A 84 -12.64 -17.03 -9.28
N LEU A 85 -11.65 -16.26 -8.81
CA LEU A 85 -10.28 -16.74 -8.68
C LEU A 85 -10.11 -17.60 -7.42
N ASP A 86 -9.19 -18.57 -7.53
CA ASP A 86 -8.69 -19.33 -6.39
C ASP A 86 -8.18 -18.41 -5.27
N PRO A 87 -8.28 -18.85 -4.00
CA PRO A 87 -7.92 -18.01 -2.85
C PRO A 87 -6.48 -17.51 -2.89
N GLU A 88 -5.54 -18.31 -3.39
CA GLU A 88 -4.13 -17.93 -3.53
C GLU A 88 -3.93 -16.89 -4.63
N MET A 89 -4.51 -17.11 -5.81
CA MET A 89 -4.46 -16.15 -6.91
C MET A 89 -5.14 -14.83 -6.55
N ARG A 90 -6.25 -14.88 -5.81
CA ARG A 90 -6.95 -13.70 -5.31
C ARG A 90 -6.10 -12.89 -4.34
N ARG A 91 -5.39 -13.56 -3.42
CA ARG A 91 -4.44 -12.90 -2.50
C ARG A 91 -3.32 -12.23 -3.29
N ALA A 92 -2.70 -12.94 -4.23
CA ALA A 92 -1.62 -12.38 -5.03
C ALA A 92 -2.08 -11.16 -5.84
N ALA A 93 -3.23 -11.24 -6.52
CA ALA A 93 -3.79 -10.11 -7.27
C ALA A 93 -4.16 -8.92 -6.37
N TRP A 94 -4.69 -9.19 -5.17
CA TRP A 94 -4.98 -8.17 -4.16
C TRP A 94 -3.72 -7.44 -3.67
N LEU A 95 -2.66 -8.19 -3.32
CA LEU A 95 -1.39 -7.64 -2.87
C LEU A 95 -0.71 -6.83 -3.99
N ASN A 96 -0.68 -7.36 -5.22
CA ASN A 96 -0.11 -6.66 -6.37
C ASN A 96 -0.74 -5.30 -6.61
N ARG A 97 -2.08 -5.22 -6.65
CA ARG A 97 -2.78 -3.93 -6.84
C ARG A 97 -2.45 -2.93 -5.73
N ARG A 98 -2.44 -3.38 -4.47
CA ARG A 98 -2.12 -2.50 -3.33
C ARG A 98 -0.69 -2.00 -3.40
N ALA A 99 0.25 -2.88 -3.75
CA ALA A 99 1.64 -2.51 -3.95
C ALA A 99 1.80 -1.48 -5.08
N GLU A 100 1.08 -1.63 -6.18
CA GLU A 100 1.05 -0.64 -7.28
C GLU A 100 0.52 0.72 -6.81
N GLU A 101 -0.65 0.73 -6.16
CA GLU A 101 -1.28 1.96 -5.64
C GLU A 101 -0.36 2.70 -4.66
N LYS A 102 0.31 1.95 -3.77
CA LYS A 102 1.26 2.53 -2.83
C LYS A 102 2.55 2.99 -3.50
N ALA A 103 3.08 2.24 -4.46
CA ALA A 103 4.24 2.66 -5.23
C ALA A 103 3.95 4.00 -5.94
N HIS A 104 2.77 4.17 -6.51
CA HIS A 104 2.33 5.46 -7.07
C HIS A 104 2.22 6.56 -6.01
N GLN A 105 1.69 6.26 -4.82
CA GLN A 105 1.61 7.23 -3.72
C GLN A 105 2.99 7.65 -3.22
N ARG A 106 3.94 6.70 -3.10
CA ARG A 106 5.33 6.96 -2.68
C ARG A 106 6.09 7.81 -3.68
N GLN A 107 5.81 7.67 -4.98
CA GLN A 107 6.35 8.52 -6.05
C GLN A 107 5.69 9.89 -6.14
N SER A 108 4.54 10.10 -5.48
CA SER A 108 3.85 11.38 -5.54
C SER A 108 4.65 12.49 -4.86
N VAL A 109 4.42 13.74 -5.31
CA VAL A 109 5.09 14.94 -4.75
C VAL A 109 4.82 15.11 -3.26
N HIS A 110 3.70 14.60 -2.76
CA HIS A 110 3.28 14.70 -1.37
C HIS A 110 3.79 13.55 -0.49
N SER A 111 4.65 12.66 -1.01
CA SER A 111 5.27 11.60 -0.23
C SER A 111 6.30 12.14 0.75
N SER A 112 6.32 11.58 1.96
CA SER A 112 7.35 11.87 2.97
C SER A 112 8.75 11.44 2.54
N GLU A 113 8.86 10.53 1.58
CA GLU A 113 10.14 10.01 1.07
C GLU A 113 10.94 11.04 0.27
N ASN A 114 10.28 12.13 -0.14
CA ASN A 114 10.96 13.28 -0.73
C ASN A 114 11.81 14.05 0.29
N VAL A 115 11.53 13.89 1.59
CA VAL A 115 12.23 14.56 2.68
C VAL A 115 13.05 13.58 3.52
N TRP A 116 12.56 12.35 3.69
CA TRP A 116 13.14 11.35 4.58
C TRP A 116 13.54 10.08 3.83
N GLU A 117 14.76 9.60 4.08
CA GLU A 117 15.20 8.30 3.55
C GLU A 117 14.59 7.15 4.37
N MET A 118 14.04 6.15 3.68
CA MET A 118 13.53 4.92 4.31
C MET A 118 14.70 4.10 4.90
N ARG A 119 14.48 3.52 6.09
CA ARG A 119 15.46 2.61 6.71
C ARG A 119 15.40 1.24 6.03
N ARG A 120 16.54 0.75 5.54
CA ARG A 120 16.65 -0.53 4.81
C ARG A 120 17.29 -1.68 5.58
N ASP A 121 17.93 -1.40 6.72
CA ASP A 121 18.68 -2.41 7.48
C ASP A 121 18.06 -2.68 8.87
N PRO A 122 17.43 -3.84 9.09
CA PRO A 122 16.71 -4.66 8.10
C PRO A 122 15.33 -4.07 7.78
N LEU A 123 14.85 -4.22 6.54
CA LEU A 123 13.51 -3.78 6.11
C LEU A 123 12.39 -4.51 6.85
N LEU A 124 12.56 -5.82 6.99
CA LEU A 124 11.65 -6.73 7.65
C LEU A 124 12.42 -7.58 8.65
N SER A 125 11.79 -7.94 9.77
CA SER A 125 12.38 -8.96 10.63
C SER A 125 12.10 -10.33 10.00
N LYS A 126 13.05 -11.27 10.17
CA LYS A 126 13.02 -12.59 9.54
C LYS A 126 11.75 -13.38 9.83
N GLU A 127 11.08 -13.08 10.93
CA GLU A 127 9.85 -13.76 11.35
C GLU A 127 8.64 -13.44 10.45
N TYR A 128 8.66 -12.32 9.73
CA TYR A 128 7.53 -11.84 8.92
C TYR A 128 7.79 -11.90 7.41
N GLU A 129 8.93 -12.42 6.99
CA GLU A 129 9.25 -12.60 5.58
C GLU A 129 8.41 -13.75 4.97
N ASP A 130 7.63 -13.44 3.95
CA ASP A 130 6.87 -14.43 3.17
C ASP A 130 7.75 -14.98 2.05
N ASP A 131 8.01 -16.30 2.03
CA ASP A 131 8.85 -16.98 1.02
C ASP A 131 8.35 -16.76 -0.43
N ALA A 132 7.04 -16.54 -0.60
CA ALA A 132 6.43 -16.29 -1.90
C ALA A 132 6.76 -14.90 -2.47
N PHE A 133 7.16 -13.96 -1.62
CA PHE A 133 7.33 -12.54 -1.95
C PHE A 133 8.56 -11.96 -1.24
N PRO A 134 9.77 -12.32 -1.69
CA PRO A 134 11.00 -11.90 -1.03
C PRO A 134 11.20 -10.38 -1.15
N ALA A 135 11.72 -9.77 -0.07
CA ALA A 135 12.17 -8.39 -0.09
C ALA A 135 13.37 -8.21 -1.07
N PRO A 136 13.49 -7.05 -1.74
CA PRO A 136 14.55 -6.78 -2.71
C PRO A 136 15.94 -6.54 -2.08
#